data_AF-A0A9R1S1P4-F1
#
_entry.id   AF-A0A9R1S1P4-F1
#
_cell.length_a   1.000
_cell.length_b   1.000
_cell.length_c   1.000
_cell.angle_alpha   90.00
_cell.angle_beta   90.00
_cell.angle_gamma   90.00
#
_symmetry.space_group_name_H-M   'P 1'
#
loop_
_entity.id
_entity.type
_entity.pdbx_description
1 polymer ?
#
loop_
_entity_poly.entity_id
_entity_poly.type
_entity_poly.pdbx_seq_one_letter_code
_entity_poly.pdbx_strand_id
1 'polypeptide(L)'
;MASTSRIFEYFVVCGLGPEIRALDGLKGFHGAEEMYMPAFIDQFPHSGHALYPPPPPQLPTCVLPAGVRIYSSRLDANDVSTYPRSYPIVLTEGDGSKIYVSCIAFRDPICEDIIEAYQIPVNSFADKCICFVSHSPCFQVLRDALEEIFVLCFSPAGCSKPLWDIISHVVSNVPLPTPGKDRVLFAIDNCLLSAETPPKEWLPHADISFQPLVQCLDVDKLIQLFTAVLLERRILLRSNKYTLLTLVSEAICHLIYPIRWQHVYIPIIFSSGVDYIDAPTPYMMGLHSGVDTSTVTSGG
;
A
#
# COMPACT_ATOMS: atom_id res chain seq x y z
N MET A 1 -24.46 -13.69 14.82
CA MET A 1 -23.12 -13.62 15.45
C MET A 1 -22.54 -12.28 15.04
N ALA A 2 -22.27 -11.38 15.98
CA ALA A 2 -21.68 -10.09 15.64
C ALA A 2 -20.29 -10.35 15.05
N SER A 3 -20.11 -10.10 13.76
CA SER A 3 -18.77 -9.96 13.19
C SER A 3 -18.09 -8.84 13.97
N THR A 4 -17.14 -9.18 14.83
CA THR A 4 -16.34 -8.18 15.53
C THR A 4 -15.51 -7.45 14.47
N SER A 5 -15.92 -6.23 14.13
CA SER A 5 -15.14 -5.36 13.25
C SER A 5 -13.77 -5.11 13.87
N ARG A 6 -12.71 -5.33 13.09
CA ARG A 6 -11.31 -5.21 13.51
C ARG A 6 -10.64 -4.10 12.74
N ILE A 7 -9.61 -3.50 13.34
CA ILE A 7 -8.77 -2.52 12.63
C ILE A 7 -7.96 -3.23 11.55
N PHE A 8 -7.33 -4.34 11.89
CA PHE A 8 -6.46 -5.09 11.00
C PHE A 8 -7.20 -6.34 10.53
N GLU A 9 -7.18 -6.60 9.23
CA GLU A 9 -7.82 -7.79 8.65
C GLU A 9 -6.80 -8.77 8.09
N TYR A 10 -5.75 -8.26 7.45
CA TYR A 10 -4.65 -9.05 6.94
C TYR A 10 -3.32 -8.38 7.25
N PHE A 11 -2.32 -9.22 7.52
CA PHE A 11 -0.92 -8.91 7.32
C PHE A 11 -0.44 -9.71 6.13
N VAL A 12 0.19 -9.08 5.15
CA VAL A 12 0.63 -9.73 3.92
C VAL A 12 2.08 -9.40 3.62
N VAL A 13 2.79 -10.36 3.05
CA VAL A 13 4.14 -10.23 2.54
C VAL A 13 4.09 -10.44 1.04
N CYS A 14 4.52 -9.44 0.28
CA CYS A 14 4.53 -9.44 -1.17
C CYS A 14 5.97 -9.29 -1.68
N GLY A 15 6.28 -9.86 -2.85
CA GLY A 15 7.59 -9.73 -3.48
C GLY A 15 7.79 -10.78 -4.58
N LEU A 16 9.03 -11.24 -4.74
CA LEU A 16 9.35 -12.30 -5.71
C LEU A 16 8.74 -13.64 -5.27
N GLY A 17 7.76 -14.13 -6.02
CA GLY A 17 7.12 -15.42 -5.76
C GLY A 17 7.95 -16.62 -6.21
N PRO A 18 7.52 -17.85 -5.86
CA PRO A 18 8.21 -19.08 -6.28
C PRO A 18 8.13 -19.33 -7.80
N GLU A 19 7.08 -18.83 -8.45
CA GLU A 19 6.96 -18.82 -9.91
C GLU A 19 7.36 -17.44 -10.45
N ILE A 20 8.62 -17.28 -10.85
CA ILE A 20 9.11 -16.02 -11.42
C ILE A 20 8.50 -15.81 -12.80
N ARG A 21 7.94 -14.62 -13.02
CA ARG A 21 7.44 -14.15 -14.31
C ARG A 21 7.84 -12.69 -14.52
N ALA A 22 8.36 -12.36 -15.69
CA ALA A 22 8.54 -10.98 -16.10
C ALA A 22 7.17 -10.27 -16.24
N LEU A 23 7.15 -8.94 -16.25
CA LEU A 23 5.91 -8.16 -16.36
C LEU A 23 5.11 -8.42 -17.66
N ASP A 24 5.79 -8.88 -18.72
CA ASP A 24 5.17 -9.30 -20.00
C ASP A 24 4.58 -10.72 -19.96
N GLY A 25 4.71 -11.42 -18.82
CA GLY A 25 4.21 -12.77 -18.59
C GLY A 25 5.20 -13.88 -18.96
N LEU A 26 6.38 -13.57 -19.47
CA LEU A 26 7.41 -14.58 -19.74
C LEU A 26 7.86 -15.24 -18.44
N LYS A 27 7.81 -16.58 -18.40
CA LYS A 27 8.23 -17.35 -17.23
C LYS A 27 9.75 -17.37 -17.12
N GLY A 28 10.26 -17.39 -15.88
CA GLY A 28 11.68 -17.52 -15.58
C GLY A 28 12.39 -16.19 -15.30
N PHE A 29 13.68 -16.32 -14.97
CA PHE A 29 14.58 -15.19 -14.76
C PHE A 29 15.20 -14.77 -16.09
N HIS A 30 15.10 -13.48 -16.42
CA HIS A 30 15.55 -12.88 -17.69
C HIS A 30 16.63 -11.81 -17.50
N GLY A 31 17.16 -11.66 -16.28
CA GLY A 31 18.18 -10.68 -15.93
C GLY A 31 17.77 -9.75 -14.78
N ALA A 32 18.73 -9.08 -14.15
CA ALA A 32 18.48 -8.20 -13.02
C ALA A 32 17.86 -6.84 -13.42
N GLU A 33 18.06 -6.42 -14.67
CA GLU A 33 17.48 -5.20 -15.23
C GLU A 33 15.99 -5.34 -15.56
N GLU A 34 15.51 -6.58 -15.64
CA GLU A 34 14.10 -6.88 -15.89
C GLU A 34 13.24 -6.69 -14.64
N MET A 35 11.96 -6.37 -14.87
CA MET A 35 10.96 -6.24 -13.84
C MET A 35 10.08 -7.49 -13.79
N TYR A 36 9.82 -7.98 -12.58
CA TYR A 36 9.07 -9.20 -12.35
C TYR A 36 7.72 -8.94 -11.70
N MET A 37 6.76 -9.83 -11.94
CA MET A 37 5.44 -9.78 -11.33
C MET A 37 5.56 -10.04 -9.82
N PRO A 38 5.00 -9.15 -8.97
CA PRO A 38 4.92 -9.39 -7.54
C PRO A 38 3.87 -10.47 -7.25
N ALA A 39 4.13 -11.27 -6.23
CA ALA A 39 3.23 -12.30 -5.72
C ALA A 39 3.12 -12.22 -4.20
N PHE A 40 2.08 -12.86 -3.65
CA PHE A 40 2.04 -13.18 -2.22
C PHE A 40 3.14 -14.18 -1.89
N ILE A 41 3.97 -13.84 -0.91
CA ILE A 41 5.01 -14.70 -0.35
C ILE A 41 4.48 -15.38 0.91
N ASP A 42 3.83 -14.61 1.77
CA ASP A 42 3.27 -15.10 3.04
C ASP A 42 2.13 -14.19 3.50
N GLN A 43 1.29 -14.67 4.42
CA GLN A 43 0.18 -13.89 4.96
C GLN A 43 -0.36 -14.44 6.28
N PHE A 44 -0.93 -13.53 7.07
CA PHE A 44 -1.83 -13.84 8.16
C PHE A 44 -3.16 -13.10 7.97
N PRO A 45 -4.32 -13.76 8.11
CA PRO A 45 -4.49 -15.19 8.37
C PRO A 45 -3.97 -16.06 7.21
N HIS A 46 -3.54 -17.28 7.54
CA HIS A 46 -3.09 -18.24 6.54
C HIS A 46 -4.18 -18.51 5.50
N SER A 47 -3.77 -18.82 4.28
CA SER A 47 -4.69 -19.09 3.17
C SER A 47 -5.64 -20.26 3.50
N GLY A 48 -6.89 -20.15 3.04
CA GLY A 48 -7.91 -21.19 3.27
C GLY A 48 -8.55 -21.18 4.67
N HIS A 49 -8.29 -20.16 5.50
CA HIS A 49 -8.97 -20.03 6.78
C HIS A 49 -10.46 -19.69 6.59
N ALA A 50 -11.36 -20.62 6.92
CA ALA A 50 -12.80 -20.56 6.59
C ALA A 50 -13.55 -19.29 7.07
N LEU A 51 -13.02 -18.57 8.05
CA LEU A 51 -13.61 -17.36 8.62
C LEU A 51 -13.15 -16.05 7.97
N TYR A 52 -12.18 -16.09 7.05
CA TYR A 52 -11.62 -14.90 6.41
C TYR A 52 -11.65 -15.06 4.90
N PRO A 53 -12.28 -14.13 4.15
CA PRO A 53 -12.11 -14.11 2.71
C PRO A 53 -10.62 -13.92 2.37
N PRO A 54 -10.15 -14.38 1.19
CA PRO A 54 -8.78 -14.11 0.79
C PRO A 54 -8.58 -12.61 0.55
N PRO A 55 -7.35 -12.08 0.78
CA PRO A 55 -7.04 -10.71 0.38
C PRO A 55 -7.20 -10.54 -1.15
N PRO A 56 -7.42 -9.31 -1.65
CA PRO A 56 -7.61 -9.08 -3.08
C PRO A 56 -6.45 -9.65 -3.91
N PRO A 57 -6.72 -10.41 -4.99
CA PRO A 57 -5.66 -11.08 -5.75
C PRO A 57 -4.69 -10.11 -6.44
N GLN A 58 -5.15 -8.89 -6.76
CA GLN A 58 -4.32 -7.83 -7.34
C GLN A 58 -3.43 -7.09 -6.32
N LEU A 59 -3.60 -7.35 -5.01
CA LEU A 59 -2.91 -6.62 -3.96
C LEU A 59 -1.37 -6.61 -4.11
N PRO A 60 -0.68 -7.71 -4.46
CA PRO A 60 0.77 -7.69 -4.67
C PRO A 60 1.20 -6.67 -5.73
N THR A 61 0.45 -6.57 -6.83
CA THR A 61 0.70 -5.60 -7.91
C THR A 61 0.41 -4.18 -7.46
N CYS A 62 -0.61 -3.96 -6.62
CA CYS A 62 -0.92 -2.64 -6.10
C CYS A 62 0.10 -2.14 -5.06
N VAL A 63 0.63 -3.02 -4.19
CA VAL A 63 1.60 -2.65 -3.14
C VAL A 63 3.02 -2.54 -3.68
N LEU A 64 3.34 -3.22 -4.79
CA LEU A 64 4.59 -3.07 -5.52
C LEU A 64 4.28 -2.58 -6.94
N PRO A 65 3.84 -1.32 -7.10
CA PRO A 65 3.28 -0.82 -8.36
C PRO A 65 4.27 -0.82 -9.52
N ALA A 66 5.58 -0.76 -9.26
CA ALA A 66 6.60 -0.83 -10.30
C ALA A 66 6.93 -2.28 -10.74
N GLY A 67 6.44 -3.29 -10.01
CA GLY A 67 6.95 -4.65 -10.08
C GLY A 67 8.08 -4.90 -9.07
N VAL A 68 8.68 -6.08 -9.17
CA VAL A 68 9.81 -6.52 -8.35
C VAL A 68 11.08 -6.43 -9.17
N ARG A 69 12.09 -5.71 -8.68
CA ARG A 69 13.44 -5.73 -9.27
C ARG A 69 14.36 -6.61 -8.44
N ILE A 70 15.36 -7.19 -9.11
CA ILE A 70 16.44 -7.95 -8.50
C ILE A 70 17.71 -7.08 -8.45
N TYR A 71 18.40 -7.07 -7.32
CA TYR A 71 19.57 -6.25 -7.03
C TYR A 71 20.76 -7.11 -6.61
N SER A 72 21.97 -6.63 -6.88
CA SER A 72 23.22 -7.24 -6.40
C SER A 72 23.64 -6.79 -4.99
N SER A 73 22.91 -5.84 -4.38
CA SER A 73 23.21 -5.30 -3.06
C SER A 73 21.93 -5.01 -2.25
N ARG A 74 22.03 -5.09 -0.92
CA ARG A 74 20.93 -4.80 0.02
C ARG A 74 20.69 -3.30 0.13
N LEU A 75 21.31 -2.69 1.14
CA LEU A 75 21.21 -1.29 1.49
C LEU A 75 22.58 -0.67 1.24
N ASP A 76 22.59 0.46 0.54
CA ASP A 76 23.76 1.32 0.45
C ASP A 76 23.47 2.59 1.26
N ALA A 77 24.26 2.82 2.31
CA ALA A 77 24.11 3.97 3.19
C ALA A 77 24.32 5.32 2.45
N ASN A 78 24.98 5.29 1.28
CA ASN A 78 25.18 6.49 0.47
C ASN A 78 24.09 6.69 -0.59
N ASP A 79 23.19 5.71 -0.78
CA ASP A 79 22.09 5.79 -1.74
C ASP A 79 20.74 5.66 -1.04
N VAL A 80 20.08 6.81 -0.89
CA VAL A 80 18.75 6.93 -0.26
C VAL A 80 17.68 6.12 -1.00
N SER A 81 17.88 5.82 -2.29
CA SER A 81 16.93 5.00 -3.05
C SER A 81 16.85 3.55 -2.57
N THR A 82 17.86 3.10 -1.81
CA THR A 82 17.92 1.76 -1.24
C THR A 82 17.19 1.62 0.10
N TYR A 83 16.81 2.75 0.73
CA TYR A 83 16.19 2.77 2.04
C TYR A 83 14.75 2.23 1.98
N PRO A 84 14.24 1.63 3.09
CA PRO A 84 12.84 1.24 3.18
C PRO A 84 11.91 2.42 2.91
N ARG A 85 10.85 2.18 2.12
CA ARG A 85 9.87 3.19 1.73
C ARG A 85 8.53 2.85 2.36
N SER A 86 8.04 3.74 3.23
CA SER A 86 6.71 3.67 3.84
C SER A 86 5.71 4.50 3.03
N TYR A 87 4.61 3.91 2.62
CA TYR A 87 3.54 4.59 1.90
C TYR A 87 2.20 3.89 2.08
N PRO A 88 1.09 4.63 2.18
CA PRO A 88 -0.24 4.04 2.11
C PRO A 88 -0.70 3.90 0.67
N ILE A 89 -1.51 2.88 0.42
CA ILE A 89 -2.28 2.72 -0.82
C ILE A 89 -3.76 2.54 -0.48
N VAL A 90 -4.63 2.81 -1.46
CA VAL A 90 -6.07 2.54 -1.34
C VAL A 90 -6.51 1.79 -2.58
N LEU A 91 -7.18 0.66 -2.39
CA LEU A 91 -7.86 -0.07 -3.46
C LEU A 91 -9.35 0.21 -3.39
N THR A 92 -10.00 0.20 -4.54
CA THR A 92 -11.46 0.33 -4.64
C THR A 92 -12.03 -0.98 -5.14
N GLU A 93 -12.99 -1.54 -4.43
CA GLU A 93 -13.70 -2.76 -4.80
C GLU A 93 -14.82 -2.48 -5.81
N GLY A 94 -15.38 -3.55 -6.41
CA GLY A 94 -16.40 -3.43 -7.45
C GLY A 94 -17.74 -2.82 -6.98
N ASP A 95 -18.00 -2.82 -5.67
CA ASP A 95 -19.16 -2.17 -5.04
C ASP A 95 -18.86 -0.73 -4.57
N GLY A 96 -17.65 -0.22 -4.83
CA GLY A 96 -17.19 1.09 -4.41
C GLY A 96 -16.64 1.16 -2.97
N SER A 97 -16.59 0.03 -2.25
CA SER A 97 -15.90 -0.05 -0.96
C SER A 97 -14.39 0.23 -1.14
N LYS A 98 -13.75 0.75 -0.09
CA LYS A 98 -12.32 1.06 -0.08
C LYS A 98 -11.58 0.11 0.85
N ILE A 99 -10.43 -0.36 0.38
CA ILE A 99 -9.45 -1.11 1.17
C ILE A 99 -8.23 -0.22 1.37
N TYR A 100 -7.89 0.02 2.62
CA TYR A 100 -6.77 0.83 3.06
C TYR A 100 -5.61 -0.07 3.42
N VAL A 101 -4.43 0.24 2.89
CA VAL A 101 -3.25 -0.59 3.09
C VAL A 101 -2.08 0.31 3.45
N SER A 102 -1.39 -0.03 4.52
CA SER A 102 -0.09 0.54 4.85
C SER A 102 0.99 -0.38 4.32
N CYS A 103 2.00 0.16 3.64
CA CYS A 103 3.06 -0.61 2.99
C CYS A 103 4.43 -0.14 3.47
N ILE A 104 5.33 -1.09 3.75
CA ILE A 104 6.77 -0.84 3.85
C ILE A 104 7.47 -1.72 2.82
N ALA A 105 8.05 -1.09 1.79
CA ALA A 105 8.81 -1.77 0.74
C ALA A 105 10.32 -1.59 0.96
N PHE A 106 11.07 -2.68 0.85
CA PHE A 106 12.51 -2.73 1.13
C PHE A 106 13.16 -3.87 0.33
N ARG A 107 14.49 -3.93 0.33
CA ARG A 107 15.26 -5.01 -0.32
C ARG A 107 15.59 -6.12 0.66
N ASP A 108 15.29 -7.35 0.27
CA ASP A 108 15.55 -8.53 1.10
C ASP A 108 16.17 -9.67 0.28
N PRO A 109 16.98 -10.57 0.88
CA PRO A 109 17.62 -11.65 0.15
C PRO A 109 16.60 -12.53 -0.53
N ILE A 110 16.94 -12.97 -1.74
CA ILE A 110 16.16 -13.98 -2.45
C ILE A 110 16.40 -15.34 -1.78
N CYS A 111 15.35 -16.14 -1.63
CA CYS A 111 15.44 -17.49 -1.08
C CYS A 111 16.44 -18.34 -1.88
N GLU A 112 17.27 -19.13 -1.20
CA GLU A 112 18.28 -20.00 -1.82
C GLU A 112 17.66 -20.97 -2.83
N ASP A 113 16.48 -21.53 -2.52
CA ASP A 113 15.74 -22.41 -3.42
C ASP A 113 15.36 -21.72 -4.75
N ILE A 114 14.99 -20.43 -4.69
CA ILE A 114 14.66 -19.64 -5.88
C ILE A 114 15.94 -19.29 -6.66
N ILE A 115 17.02 -18.97 -5.96
CA ILE A 115 18.33 -18.71 -6.57
C ILE A 115 18.80 -19.93 -7.37
N GLU A 116 18.72 -21.13 -6.77
CA GLU A 116 19.10 -22.38 -7.42
C GLU A 116 18.17 -22.72 -8.60
N ALA A 117 16.86 -22.66 -8.39
CA ALA A 117 15.88 -23.04 -9.42
C ALA A 117 15.95 -22.20 -10.69
N TYR A 118 16.28 -20.91 -10.57
CA TYR A 118 16.32 -19.97 -11.70
C TYR A 118 17.72 -19.48 -12.07
N GLN A 119 18.77 -20.04 -11.45
CA GLN A 119 20.17 -19.66 -11.70
C GLN A 119 20.43 -18.16 -11.52
N ILE A 120 19.78 -17.55 -10.52
CA ILE A 120 19.99 -16.14 -10.17
C ILE A 120 21.38 -16.02 -9.52
N PRO A 121 22.11 -14.90 -9.70
CA PRO A 121 23.37 -14.71 -8.99
C PRO A 121 23.24 -14.84 -7.46
N VAL A 122 24.20 -15.50 -6.81
CA VAL A 122 24.23 -15.61 -5.34
C VAL A 122 24.30 -14.23 -4.69
N ASN A 123 23.79 -14.12 -3.45
CA ASN A 123 23.69 -12.85 -2.71
C ASN A 123 22.86 -11.78 -3.44
N SER A 124 21.89 -12.19 -4.26
CA SER A 124 20.92 -11.28 -4.85
C SER A 124 19.80 -10.93 -3.87
N PHE A 125 19.29 -9.72 -4.01
CA PHE A 125 18.17 -9.17 -3.23
C PHE A 125 17.01 -8.87 -4.17
N ALA A 126 15.79 -8.88 -3.66
CA ALA A 126 14.61 -8.47 -4.42
C ALA A 126 13.80 -7.44 -3.63
N ASP A 127 13.02 -6.63 -4.34
CA ASP A 127 11.98 -5.82 -3.72
C ASP A 127 10.98 -6.73 -2.98
N LYS A 128 10.79 -6.45 -1.69
CA LYS A 128 9.83 -7.08 -0.80
C LYS A 128 8.99 -6.00 -0.15
N CYS A 129 7.72 -6.29 0.12
CA CYS A 129 6.82 -5.38 0.79
C CYS A 129 6.04 -6.12 1.87
N ILE A 130 6.01 -5.58 3.08
CA ILE A 130 5.08 -6.02 4.12
C ILE A 130 3.94 -5.02 4.21
N CYS A 131 2.73 -5.49 4.49
CA CYS A 131 1.57 -4.62 4.57
C CYS A 131 0.58 -5.03 5.66
N PHE A 132 -0.07 -4.05 6.27
CA PHE A 132 -1.34 -4.23 6.97
C PHE A 132 -2.50 -3.76 6.09
N VAL A 133 -3.59 -4.53 6.07
CA VAL A 133 -4.79 -4.30 5.24
C VAL A 133 -6.01 -4.12 6.14
N SER A 134 -6.87 -3.15 5.80
CA SER A 134 -8.09 -2.81 6.54
C SER A 134 -9.18 -2.25 5.63
N HIS A 135 -10.45 -2.50 5.91
CA HIS A 135 -11.55 -1.71 5.32
C HIS A 135 -11.86 -0.42 6.09
N SER A 136 -11.15 -0.15 7.19
CA SER A 136 -11.29 1.09 7.97
C SER A 136 -10.18 2.08 7.60
N PRO A 137 -10.49 3.39 7.44
CA PRO A 137 -9.52 4.42 7.02
C PRO A 137 -8.55 4.83 8.15
N CYS A 138 -7.95 3.86 8.85
CA CYS A 138 -7.05 4.07 9.99
C CYS A 138 -5.58 4.19 9.56
N PHE A 139 -5.28 5.13 8.65
CA PHE A 139 -3.95 5.31 8.06
C PHE A 139 -2.84 5.45 9.11
N GLN A 140 -3.07 6.20 10.18
CA GLN A 140 -2.06 6.48 11.20
C GLN A 140 -1.72 5.20 11.97
N VAL A 141 -2.73 4.52 12.48
CA VAL A 141 -2.57 3.28 13.27
C VAL A 141 -1.99 2.14 12.42
N LEU A 142 -2.42 2.01 11.16
CA LEU A 142 -1.86 1.02 10.23
C LEU A 142 -0.38 1.27 9.95
N ARG A 143 0.02 2.55 9.83
CA ARG A 143 1.42 2.93 9.61
C ARG A 143 2.27 2.65 10.84
N ASP A 144 1.87 3.19 11.99
CA ASP A 144 2.64 3.06 13.22
C ASP A 144 2.81 1.59 13.62
N ALA A 145 1.74 0.79 13.49
CA ALA A 145 1.82 -0.64 13.74
C ALA A 145 2.77 -1.37 12.79
N LEU A 146 2.76 -1.02 11.50
CA LEU A 146 3.63 -1.67 10.51
C LEU A 146 5.09 -1.28 10.70
N GLU A 147 5.36 -0.04 11.11
CA GLU A 147 6.70 0.45 11.44
C GLU A 147 7.28 -0.30 12.64
N GLU A 148 6.49 -0.55 13.68
CA GLU A 148 6.91 -1.38 14.82
C GLU A 148 7.20 -2.82 14.40
N ILE A 149 6.33 -3.45 13.60
CA ILE A 149 6.57 -4.80 13.06
C ILE A 149 7.87 -4.82 12.23
N PHE A 150 8.09 -3.81 11.39
CA PHE A 150 9.30 -3.70 10.58
C PHE A 150 10.56 -3.59 11.43
N VAL A 151 10.56 -2.75 12.48
CA VAL A 151 11.68 -2.63 13.42
C VAL A 151 11.97 -3.99 14.08
N LEU A 152 10.92 -4.72 14.50
CA LEU A 152 11.08 -6.04 15.11
C LEU A 152 11.67 -7.08 14.15
N CYS A 153 11.35 -7.05 12.85
CA CYS A 153 11.92 -7.97 11.86
C CYS A 153 13.46 -7.92 11.79
N PHE A 154 14.05 -6.76 12.07
CA PHE A 154 15.50 -6.52 11.93
C PHE A 154 16.18 -6.18 13.26
N SER A 155 15.48 -6.34 14.39
CA SER A 155 16.01 -6.05 15.71
C SER A 155 17.12 -7.04 16.09
N PRO A 156 18.35 -6.59 16.40
CA PRO A 156 19.42 -7.48 16.85
C PRO A 156 19.15 -8.05 18.26
N ALA A 157 18.32 -7.37 19.06
CA ALA A 157 17.89 -7.84 20.37
C ALA A 157 16.83 -8.95 20.28
N GLY A 158 16.34 -9.25 19.07
CA GLY A 158 15.21 -10.14 18.85
C GLY A 158 13.90 -9.54 19.34
N CYS A 159 12.92 -10.41 19.55
CA CYS A 159 11.59 -10.06 20.04
C CYS A 159 11.22 -10.95 21.24
N SER A 160 10.37 -10.44 22.14
CA SER A 160 9.94 -11.19 23.33
C SER A 160 9.12 -12.45 23.01
N LYS A 161 8.51 -12.49 21.83
CA LYS A 161 7.71 -13.60 21.29
C LYS A 161 8.06 -13.84 19.82
N PRO A 162 7.71 -15.01 19.26
CA PRO A 162 7.75 -15.21 17.82
C PRO A 162 6.98 -14.09 17.09
N LEU A 163 7.57 -13.50 16.05
CA LEU A 163 6.98 -12.38 15.32
C LEU A 163 5.56 -12.69 14.81
N TRP A 164 5.33 -13.92 14.35
CA TRP A 164 4.02 -14.38 13.89
C TRP A 164 2.96 -14.44 15.00
N ASP A 165 3.35 -14.69 16.25
CA ASP A 165 2.42 -14.64 17.38
C ASP A 165 1.95 -13.20 17.65
N ILE A 166 2.84 -12.23 17.45
CA ILE A 166 2.51 -10.80 17.58
C ILE A 166 1.60 -10.37 16.43
N ILE A 167 1.97 -10.69 15.19
CA ILE A 167 1.17 -10.38 14.00
C ILE A 167 -0.23 -10.99 14.14
N SER A 168 -0.31 -12.28 14.50
CA SER A 168 -1.59 -12.96 14.66
C SER A 168 -2.45 -12.35 15.77
N HIS A 169 -1.82 -11.92 16.88
CA HIS A 169 -2.51 -11.21 17.94
C HIS A 169 -3.07 -9.87 17.46
N VAL A 170 -2.27 -9.05 16.79
CA VAL A 170 -2.66 -7.73 16.26
C VAL A 170 -3.83 -7.88 15.29
N VAL A 171 -3.72 -8.78 14.31
CA VAL A 171 -4.76 -9.00 13.29
C VAL A 171 -6.03 -9.60 13.89
N SER A 172 -5.92 -10.50 14.85
CA SER A 172 -7.10 -11.23 15.36
C SER A 172 -7.83 -10.51 16.48
N ASN A 173 -7.13 -9.74 17.31
CA ASN A 173 -7.64 -9.28 18.60
C ASN A 173 -7.80 -7.76 18.74
N VAL A 174 -7.26 -6.93 17.84
CA VAL A 174 -7.40 -5.47 17.96
C VAL A 174 -8.77 -5.04 17.39
N PRO A 175 -9.73 -4.62 18.25
CA PRO A 175 -11.06 -4.25 17.80
C PRO A 175 -11.07 -2.87 17.13
N LEU A 176 -12.02 -2.65 16.22
CA LEU A 176 -12.28 -1.30 15.71
C LEU A 176 -12.81 -0.39 16.85
N PRO A 177 -12.26 0.83 17.04
CA PRO A 177 -12.76 1.74 18.06
C PRO A 177 -14.22 2.09 17.82
N THR A 178 -15.00 2.21 18.91
CA THR A 178 -16.38 2.68 18.78
C THR A 178 -16.37 4.22 18.67
N PRO A 179 -16.96 4.82 17.62
CA PRO A 179 -16.97 6.26 17.41
C PRO A 179 -17.44 7.04 18.65
N GLY A 180 -16.60 7.97 19.12
CA GLY A 180 -16.89 8.88 20.24
C GLY A 180 -16.90 8.24 21.63
N LYS A 181 -16.43 6.99 21.77
CA LYS A 181 -16.35 6.29 23.07
C LYS A 181 -14.89 6.11 23.51
N ASP A 182 -14.49 4.86 23.70
CA ASP A 182 -13.21 4.49 24.27
C ASP A 182 -12.13 4.40 23.18
N ARG A 183 -10.93 4.84 23.57
CA ARG A 183 -9.70 4.59 22.82
C ARG A 183 -9.30 3.13 22.99
N VAL A 184 -9.00 2.46 21.88
CA VAL A 184 -8.46 1.10 21.88
C VAL A 184 -6.95 1.20 22.11
N LEU A 185 -6.45 0.53 23.14
CA LEU A 185 -5.02 0.41 23.43
C LEU A 185 -4.55 -1.01 23.12
N PHE A 186 -3.41 -1.13 22.44
CA PHE A 186 -2.81 -2.43 22.15
C PHE A 186 -1.29 -2.27 22.08
N ALA A 187 -0.57 -3.36 22.30
CA ALA A 187 0.89 -3.36 22.30
C ALA A 187 1.44 -4.20 21.14
N ILE A 188 2.52 -3.70 20.53
CA ILE A 188 3.39 -4.45 19.63
C ILE A 188 4.73 -4.54 20.32
N ASP A 189 5.05 -5.72 20.86
CA ASP A 189 6.18 -5.95 21.76
C ASP A 189 6.19 -4.92 22.91
N ASN A 190 7.16 -4.00 22.94
CA ASN A 190 7.28 -2.97 23.98
C ASN A 190 6.68 -1.60 23.60
N CYS A 191 6.09 -1.46 22.41
CA CYS A 191 5.46 -0.23 21.96
C CYS A 191 3.95 -0.25 22.22
N LEU A 192 3.45 0.73 22.98
CA LEU A 192 2.03 0.92 23.24
C LEU A 192 1.43 1.84 22.18
N LEU A 193 0.51 1.30 21.38
CA LEU A 193 -0.22 2.02 20.33
C LEU A 193 -1.66 2.27 20.75
N SER A 194 -2.29 3.25 20.11
CA SER A 194 -3.67 3.59 20.37
C SER A 194 -4.44 3.95 19.12
N ALA A 195 -5.70 3.53 19.07
CA ALA A 195 -6.64 3.88 18.01
C ALA A 195 -7.89 4.51 18.60
N GLU A 196 -8.34 5.61 18.00
CA GLU A 196 -9.57 6.30 18.38
C GLU A 196 -10.36 6.69 17.14
N THR A 197 -11.65 6.90 17.30
CA THR A 197 -12.52 7.35 16.21
C THR A 197 -13.44 8.43 16.77
N PRO A 198 -13.44 9.64 16.19
CA PRO A 198 -14.29 10.73 16.66
C PRO A 198 -15.80 10.39 16.61
N PRO A 199 -16.65 11.10 17.36
CA PRO A 199 -18.10 10.97 17.26
C PRO A 199 -18.61 11.20 15.84
N LYS A 200 -19.64 10.46 15.44
CA LYS A 200 -20.25 10.58 14.09
C LYS A 200 -20.92 11.93 13.81
N GLU A 201 -21.23 12.69 14.87
CA GLU A 201 -21.82 14.03 14.80
C GLU A 201 -20.82 15.09 14.29
N TRP A 202 -19.53 14.77 14.26
CA TRP A 202 -18.49 15.71 13.85
C TRP A 202 -18.28 15.68 12.33
N LEU A 203 -17.44 16.58 11.82
CA LEU A 203 -16.93 16.46 10.46
C LEU A 203 -16.29 15.07 10.26
N PRO A 204 -16.35 14.49 9.05
CA PRO A 204 -15.71 13.20 8.79
C PRO A 204 -14.26 13.23 9.23
N HIS A 205 -13.89 12.26 10.06
CA HIS A 205 -12.53 12.15 10.53
C HIS A 205 -11.63 11.79 9.36
N ALA A 206 -10.70 12.70 9.05
CA ALA A 206 -9.61 12.45 8.12
C ALA A 206 -8.40 12.00 8.94
N ASP A 207 -8.11 10.70 8.97
CA ASP A 207 -6.91 10.15 9.65
C ASP A 207 -5.62 10.38 8.82
N ILE A 208 -5.53 11.54 8.16
CA ILE A 208 -4.44 11.91 7.26
C ILE A 208 -4.09 13.38 7.43
N SER A 209 -2.84 13.72 7.10
CA SER A 209 -2.42 15.11 7.03
C SER A 209 -2.81 15.74 5.68
N PHE A 210 -3.38 16.96 5.72
CA PHE A 210 -3.62 17.80 4.55
C PHE A 210 -2.38 18.61 4.15
N GLN A 211 -1.33 18.58 4.98
CA GLN A 211 -0.09 19.30 4.73
C GLN A 211 0.54 18.97 3.36
N PRO A 212 0.60 17.70 2.91
CA PRO A 212 1.15 17.37 1.59
C PRO A 212 0.40 18.05 0.44
N LEU A 213 -0.92 18.18 0.52
CA LEU A 213 -1.74 18.84 -0.50
C LEU A 213 -1.34 20.31 -0.66
N VAL A 214 -1.27 21.06 0.44
CA VAL A 214 -0.95 22.50 0.43
C VAL A 214 0.54 22.81 0.25
N GLN A 215 1.42 21.83 0.50
CA GLN A 215 2.86 21.97 0.23
C GLN A 215 3.24 21.61 -1.21
N CYS A 216 2.50 20.70 -1.87
CA CYS A 216 2.79 20.31 -3.25
C CYS A 216 2.13 21.22 -4.30
N LEU A 217 1.00 21.84 -3.96
CA LEU A 217 0.23 22.69 -4.87
C LEU A 217 0.17 24.11 -4.33
N ASP A 218 0.44 25.09 -5.18
CA ASP A 218 0.10 26.47 -4.89
C ASP A 218 -1.44 26.66 -4.86
N VAL A 219 -1.87 27.84 -4.43
CA VAL A 219 -3.30 28.14 -4.25
C VAL A 219 -4.06 27.99 -5.58
N ASP A 220 -3.49 28.44 -6.69
CA ASP A 220 -4.14 28.38 -8.00
C ASP A 220 -4.30 26.93 -8.47
N LYS A 221 -3.28 26.09 -8.32
CA LYS A 221 -3.34 24.66 -8.65
C LYS A 221 -4.26 23.89 -7.71
N LEU A 222 -4.33 24.26 -6.43
CA LEU A 222 -5.26 23.67 -5.49
C LEU A 222 -6.71 23.98 -5.87
N ILE A 223 -7.02 25.23 -6.21
CA ILE A 223 -8.36 25.63 -6.68
C ILE A 223 -8.69 24.94 -8.00
N GLN A 224 -7.73 24.83 -8.92
CA GLN A 224 -7.91 24.12 -10.19
C GLN A 224 -8.23 22.63 -9.95
N LEU A 225 -7.49 21.96 -9.07
CA LEU A 225 -7.72 20.56 -8.71
C LEU A 225 -9.09 20.40 -8.05
N PHE A 226 -9.42 21.22 -7.05
CA PHE A 226 -10.71 21.21 -6.38
C PHE A 226 -11.88 21.38 -7.36
N THR A 227 -11.76 22.34 -8.29
CA THR A 227 -12.76 22.57 -9.33
C THR A 227 -12.86 21.39 -10.29
N ALA A 228 -11.73 20.79 -10.69
CA ALA A 228 -11.71 19.61 -11.55
C ALA A 228 -12.40 18.39 -10.88
N VAL A 229 -12.24 18.23 -9.57
CA VAL A 229 -12.93 17.19 -8.78
C VAL A 229 -14.44 17.44 -8.77
N LEU A 230 -14.88 18.68 -8.49
CA LEU A 230 -16.31 19.02 -8.48
C LEU A 230 -16.97 18.91 -9.87
N LEU A 231 -16.19 19.08 -10.93
CA LEU A 231 -16.64 18.92 -12.32
C LEU A 231 -16.45 17.50 -12.85
N GLU A 232 -16.12 16.54 -11.99
CA GLU A 232 -15.94 15.12 -12.36
C GLU A 232 -15.02 14.94 -13.57
N ARG A 233 -13.87 15.63 -13.57
CA ARG A 233 -12.88 15.52 -14.66
C ARG A 233 -12.03 14.25 -14.54
N ARG A 234 -11.33 13.91 -15.61
CA ARG A 234 -10.24 12.92 -15.61
C ARG A 234 -9.00 13.57 -14.98
N ILE A 235 -8.62 13.11 -13.79
CA ILE A 235 -7.57 13.69 -12.96
C ILE A 235 -6.44 12.67 -12.82
N LEU A 236 -5.27 13.01 -13.37
CA LEU A 236 -4.04 12.23 -13.21
C LEU A 236 -3.04 13.03 -12.36
N LEU A 237 -2.77 12.56 -11.15
CA LEU A 237 -1.74 13.08 -10.26
C LEU A 237 -0.40 12.40 -10.56
N ARG A 238 0.69 13.17 -10.58
CA ARG A 238 2.04 12.67 -10.88
C ARG A 238 2.99 13.04 -9.74
N SER A 239 3.78 12.06 -9.27
CA SER A 239 4.79 12.28 -8.22
C SER A 239 5.86 11.20 -8.25
N ASN A 240 7.06 11.50 -7.78
CA ASN A 240 8.10 10.51 -7.51
C ASN A 240 7.95 9.83 -6.12
N LYS A 241 6.92 10.19 -5.35
CA LYS A 241 6.63 9.63 -4.02
C LYS A 241 5.20 9.10 -3.97
N TYR A 242 5.06 7.79 -3.77
CA TYR A 242 3.75 7.13 -3.61
C TYR A 242 2.92 7.74 -2.48
N THR A 243 3.55 8.05 -1.35
CA THR A 243 2.89 8.70 -0.21
C THR A 243 2.18 10.00 -0.59
N LEU A 244 2.79 10.82 -1.46
CA LEU A 244 2.17 12.06 -1.90
C LEU A 244 0.94 11.80 -2.77
N LEU A 245 0.99 10.82 -3.67
CA LEU A 245 -0.14 10.47 -4.53
C LEU A 245 -1.36 10.10 -3.70
N THR A 246 -1.21 9.22 -2.70
CA THR A 246 -2.32 8.81 -1.83
C THR A 246 -2.80 9.93 -0.93
N LEU A 247 -1.90 10.64 -0.23
CA LEU A 247 -2.31 11.68 0.72
C LEU A 247 -2.98 12.88 0.03
N VAL A 248 -2.48 13.30 -1.14
CA VAL A 248 -3.11 14.37 -1.94
C VAL A 248 -4.49 13.93 -2.43
N SER A 249 -4.62 12.70 -2.94
CA SER A 249 -5.90 12.13 -3.42
C SER A 249 -6.94 12.02 -2.32
N GLU A 250 -6.56 11.50 -1.14
CA GLU A 250 -7.48 11.39 -0.02
C GLU A 250 -7.82 12.78 0.56
N ALA A 251 -6.85 13.69 0.70
CA ALA A 251 -7.10 15.04 1.21
C ALA A 251 -8.09 15.81 0.34
N ILE A 252 -7.93 15.78 -0.99
CA ILE A 252 -8.89 16.45 -1.89
C ILE A 252 -10.28 15.80 -1.84
N CYS A 253 -10.37 14.47 -1.68
CA CYS A 253 -11.65 13.77 -1.47
C CYS A 253 -12.34 14.19 -0.15
N HIS A 254 -11.59 14.53 0.89
CA HIS A 254 -12.15 15.06 2.14
C HIS A 254 -12.59 16.52 2.02
N LEU A 255 -11.88 17.34 1.22
CA LEU A 255 -12.23 18.76 1.03
C LEU A 255 -13.59 18.97 0.33
N ILE A 256 -14.04 18.01 -0.48
CA ILE A 256 -15.33 18.11 -1.18
C ILE A 256 -16.53 17.70 -0.32
N TYR A 257 -16.33 17.33 0.95
CA TYR A 257 -17.43 17.02 1.87
C TYR A 257 -18.50 18.14 1.86
N PRO A 258 -19.81 17.81 1.79
CA PRO A 258 -20.43 16.48 1.92
C PRO A 258 -20.53 15.65 0.63
N ILE A 259 -20.01 16.16 -0.49
CA ILE A 259 -19.95 15.42 -1.75
C ILE A 259 -18.90 14.30 -1.62
N ARG A 260 -19.12 13.19 -2.33
CA ARG A 260 -18.20 12.06 -2.38
C ARG A 260 -17.85 11.79 -3.84
N TRP A 261 -16.57 11.60 -4.13
CA TRP A 261 -16.15 11.07 -5.42
C TRP A 261 -16.80 9.70 -5.67
N GLN A 262 -17.54 9.55 -6.76
CA GLN A 262 -18.27 8.31 -7.10
C GLN A 262 -17.62 7.51 -8.24
N HIS A 263 -16.60 8.08 -8.88
CA HIS A 263 -15.98 7.49 -10.07
C HIS A 263 -14.73 6.69 -9.72
N VAL A 264 -14.03 6.20 -10.74
CA VAL A 264 -12.80 5.42 -10.57
C VAL A 264 -11.81 6.17 -9.69
N TYR A 265 -11.33 5.48 -8.65
CA TYR A 265 -10.39 6.01 -7.66
C TYR A 265 -9.25 5.02 -7.47
N ILE A 266 -8.06 5.38 -7.98
CA ILE A 266 -6.85 4.57 -7.91
C ILE A 266 -5.67 5.52 -7.59
N PRO A 267 -5.46 5.89 -6.32
CA PRO A 267 -4.46 6.88 -5.96
C PRO A 267 -3.03 6.49 -6.37
N ILE A 268 -2.76 5.19 -6.56
CA ILE A 268 -1.50 4.70 -7.13
C ILE A 268 -1.83 3.60 -8.14
N ILE A 269 -1.64 3.88 -9.42
CA ILE A 269 -1.68 2.91 -10.51
C ILE A 269 -0.35 2.15 -10.56
N PHE A 270 -0.45 0.84 -10.79
CA PHE A 270 0.68 -0.03 -11.08
C PHE A 270 1.09 0.05 -12.56
N SER A 271 2.37 -0.13 -12.87
CA SER A 271 2.95 0.09 -14.21
C SER A 271 2.30 -0.76 -15.31
N SER A 272 1.83 -1.98 -15.02
CA SER A 272 1.09 -2.79 -15.99
C SER A 272 -0.36 -2.36 -16.20
N GLY A 273 -0.83 -1.34 -15.48
CA GLY A 273 -2.18 -0.77 -15.57
C GLY A 273 -2.17 0.67 -16.10
N VAL A 274 -1.12 1.10 -16.77
CA VAL A 274 -1.06 2.48 -17.30
C VAL A 274 -2.17 2.74 -18.30
N ASP A 275 -2.63 1.72 -19.03
CA ASP A 275 -3.75 1.83 -19.99
C ASP A 275 -5.07 2.27 -19.34
N TYR A 276 -5.22 2.16 -18.01
CA TYR A 276 -6.40 2.68 -17.31
C TYR A 276 -6.58 4.20 -17.46
N ILE A 277 -5.51 4.95 -17.77
CA ILE A 277 -5.61 6.41 -17.96
C ILE A 277 -6.41 6.80 -19.22
N ASP A 278 -6.58 5.87 -20.17
CA ASP A 278 -7.41 6.09 -21.37
C ASP A 278 -8.90 5.91 -21.11
N ALA A 279 -9.30 5.57 -19.88
CA ALA A 279 -10.70 5.42 -19.54
C ALA A 279 -11.52 6.67 -19.95
N PRO A 280 -12.64 6.49 -20.68
CA PRO A 280 -13.46 7.61 -21.14
C PRO A 280 -14.28 8.23 -20.00
N THR A 281 -14.43 7.51 -18.89
CA THR A 281 -15.15 7.93 -17.70
C THR A 281 -14.28 8.84 -16.83
N PRO A 282 -14.87 9.70 -15.97
CA PRO A 282 -14.13 10.40 -14.94
C PRO A 282 -13.30 9.44 -14.09
N TYR A 283 -12.14 9.90 -13.66
CA TYR A 283 -11.28 9.15 -12.75
C TYR A 283 -10.41 10.09 -11.93
N MET A 284 -9.99 9.62 -10.76
CA MET A 284 -8.88 10.17 -10.01
C MET A 284 -7.83 9.07 -9.85
N MET A 285 -6.70 9.28 -10.51
CA MET A 285 -5.62 8.31 -10.59
C MET A 285 -4.30 8.98 -10.23
N GLY A 286 -3.41 8.25 -9.58
CA GLY A 286 -2.03 8.70 -9.37
C GLY A 286 -1.03 7.79 -10.06
N LEU A 287 0.00 8.36 -10.67
CA LEU A 287 1.02 7.62 -11.40
C LEU A 287 2.42 8.10 -11.00
N HIS A 288 3.32 7.14 -10.76
CA HIS A 288 4.70 7.46 -10.45
C HIS A 288 5.37 8.20 -11.62
N SER A 289 6.11 9.28 -11.32
CA SER A 289 6.67 10.16 -12.36
C SER A 289 7.71 9.50 -13.26
N GLY A 290 8.31 8.39 -12.83
CA GLY A 290 9.24 7.59 -13.62
C GLY A 290 8.57 6.68 -14.66
N VAL A 291 7.24 6.52 -14.63
CA VAL A 291 6.52 5.73 -15.63
C VAL A 291 6.29 6.59 -16.87
N ASP A 292 6.66 6.07 -18.03
CA ASP A 292 6.41 6.72 -19.32
C ASP A 292 4.94 6.58 -19.72
N THR A 293 4.38 7.66 -20.25
CA THR A 293 2.99 7.75 -20.73
C THR A 293 2.91 8.08 -22.21
N SER A 294 4.06 8.20 -22.90
CA SER A 294 4.15 8.59 -24.31
C SER A 294 3.38 7.65 -25.26
N THR A 295 3.39 6.36 -24.95
CA THR A 295 2.70 5.29 -25.68
C THR A 295 1.18 5.32 -25.54
N VAL A 296 0.66 6.04 -24.54
CA VAL A 296 -0.77 6.10 -24.23
C VAL A 296 -1.40 7.38 -24.77
N THR A 297 -0.64 8.48 -24.76
CA THR A 297 -1.08 9.77 -25.34
C THR A 297 -1.09 9.82 -26.88
N SER A 298 -0.75 8.74 -27.58
CA SER A 298 -0.63 8.73 -29.05
C SER A 298 -1.96 8.46 -29.81
N GLY A 299 -3.08 8.30 -29.09
CA GLY A 299 -4.38 7.93 -29.67
C GLY A 299 -5.49 8.99 -29.60
N GLY A 300 -5.18 10.25 -29.23
CA GLY A 300 -6.18 11.32 -29.03
C GLY A 300 -5.98 12.54 -29.94
#